data_AF-A0AAJ7EKQ3-F1
#
_entry.id   AF-A0AAJ7EKQ3-F1
#
_cell.length_a   1.000
_cell.length_b   1.000
_cell.length_c   1.000
_cell.angle_alpha   90.00
_cell.angle_beta   90.00
_cell.angle_gamma   90.00
#
_symmetry.space_group_name_H-M   'P 1'
#
loop_
_entity.id
_entity.type
_entity.pdbx_description
1 polymer ?
#
loop_
_entity_poly.entity_id
_entity_poly.type
_entity_poly.pdbx_seq_one_letter_code
_entity_poly.pdbx_strand_id
1 'polypeptide(L)'
;MPSAMLSAVLEEEPDLYEAFPPHVDPTGITILTDSPPGKKAPLKTYEEVQPLLQQGRKRDLKLVIRENSWPINSPVRAALWPALCRQHQHGKSMLDGFYWDMVTQVFGTVELPDKPIMLPPFVEATHCLGYHLTRKGRAVADRVVSVLGYACPDITYSPSLYPITAALLHFMPEEECYHCMASLVASKEKMFITQTKLHNEVTWKTVMQIAKKHAKSAAQQLSRLSGAIGPERIYADWQWWILAALPFPHLVRVLDCFFNEGIKVFYRVALAILILFHKHCANTSSEWYAEASKSGVDHAIDKFCRNMPASPTKLLRTAFSIRALSSQYISRVFIKTEMTLKSKQVITGSRLVRSRSSDNLPTSQSQVNIQMMSHTLTIRERMSEETCKQMSPRSSHLALWFPFPNAVFKDQRQHSSDLRQKLFTLWSWLPVRITMYQPVLLYTTEEHGCSLTTFYVRVEHHEPTLLMIKTCNNEVFGAYCSTRWFERNQKDERGNRQAYFGTGETFLFSLHPVRAKYPWVGCLQETEGDGEKTSHANSLFMAADNTMITIGGGDGQAIWMDENIRFGKTDRCSTFNNPPLCPSGDFEIRVLEVYGFSGA
;
A
#
# COMPACT_ATOMS: atom_id res chain seq x y z
N MET A 1 71.86 -21.02 23.90
CA MET A 1 71.70 -19.63 23.41
C MET A 1 72.03 -19.63 21.93
N PRO A 2 71.23 -19.05 21.02
CA PRO A 2 70.30 -17.95 21.25
C PRO A 2 68.82 -18.26 20.99
N SER A 3 68.02 -17.33 21.50
CA SER A 3 66.56 -17.19 21.47
C SER A 3 66.04 -16.91 20.06
N ALA A 4 65.02 -17.65 19.61
CA ALA A 4 64.21 -17.29 18.46
C ALA A 4 62.96 -16.54 18.97
N MET A 5 62.93 -15.23 18.78
CA MET A 5 61.73 -14.42 19.00
C MET A 5 60.67 -14.79 17.96
N LEU A 6 59.56 -15.34 18.43
CA LEU A 6 58.30 -15.41 17.68
C LEU A 6 57.72 -13.99 17.62
N SER A 7 57.85 -13.35 16.46
CA SER A 7 57.10 -12.15 16.12
C SER A 7 55.62 -12.53 16.01
N ALA A 8 54.85 -12.21 17.05
CA ALA A 8 53.40 -12.21 16.96
C ALA A 8 53.00 -11.11 15.97
N VAL A 9 52.51 -11.51 14.80
CA VAL A 9 51.79 -10.62 13.89
C VAL A 9 50.50 -10.24 14.61
N LEU A 10 50.47 -9.03 15.16
CA LEU A 10 49.23 -8.38 15.57
C LEU A 10 48.47 -8.10 14.27
N GLU A 11 47.44 -8.90 13.99
CA GLU A 11 46.41 -8.52 13.01
C GLU A 11 45.78 -7.21 13.51
N GLU A 12 46.03 -6.10 12.82
CA GLU A 12 45.36 -4.83 13.06
C GLU A 12 43.85 -5.04 12.86
N GLU A 13 43.06 -4.88 13.92
CA GLU A 13 41.60 -4.82 13.83
C GLU A 13 41.25 -3.65 12.89
N PRO A 14 40.51 -3.87 11.78
CA PRO A 14 40.16 -2.80 10.85
C PRO A 14 39.34 -1.74 11.58
N ASP A 15 39.72 -0.48 11.41
CA ASP A 15 39.03 0.66 12.02
C ASP A 15 37.54 0.60 11.64
N LEU A 16 36.66 0.73 12.64
CA LEU A 16 35.20 0.64 12.48
C LEU A 16 34.69 1.62 11.40
N TYR A 17 35.41 2.74 11.22
CA TYR A 17 35.11 3.78 10.23
C TYR A 17 35.47 3.39 8.79
N GLU A 18 36.40 2.47 8.57
CA GLU A 18 36.75 1.99 7.21
C GLU A 18 35.82 0.89 6.70
N ALA A 19 35.08 0.24 7.60
CA ALA A 19 34.23 -0.90 7.26
C ALA A 19 32.90 -0.54 6.58
N PHE A 20 32.44 0.72 6.68
CA PHE A 20 31.15 1.17 6.17
C PHE A 20 31.29 2.38 5.23
N PRO A 21 30.39 2.53 4.23
CA PRO A 21 30.37 3.73 3.39
C PRO A 21 30.15 5.02 4.21
N PRO A 22 30.61 6.19 3.69
CA PRO A 22 30.60 7.47 4.42
C PRO A 22 29.20 7.99 4.77
N HIS A 23 28.15 7.43 4.17
CA HIS A 23 26.76 7.78 4.48
C HIS A 23 26.15 6.96 5.64
N VAL A 24 26.93 6.11 6.30
CA VAL A 24 26.56 5.33 7.49
C VAL A 24 27.18 5.93 8.75
N ASP A 25 26.43 5.95 9.85
CA ASP A 25 26.91 6.29 11.18
C ASP A 25 27.17 5.00 11.97
N PRO A 26 28.43 4.56 12.11
CA PRO A 26 28.74 3.27 12.73
C PRO A 26 28.62 3.28 14.25
N THR A 27 28.45 4.44 14.90
CA THR A 27 28.49 4.58 16.37
C THR A 27 27.40 3.76 17.08
N GLY A 28 26.25 3.56 16.44
CA GLY A 28 25.14 2.75 16.95
C GLY A 28 25.19 1.26 16.61
N ILE A 29 26.19 0.80 15.87
CA ILE A 29 26.26 -0.58 15.36
C ILE A 29 26.96 -1.47 16.38
N THR A 30 26.21 -2.39 16.98
CA THR A 30 26.79 -3.40 17.88
C THR A 30 27.48 -4.50 17.08
N ILE A 31 28.81 -4.63 17.21
CA ILE A 31 29.53 -5.80 16.69
C ILE A 31 29.31 -6.97 17.65
N LEU A 32 28.52 -7.94 17.21
CA LEU A 32 28.41 -9.22 17.91
C LEU A 32 29.51 -10.16 17.39
N THR A 33 30.61 -10.26 18.14
CA THR A 33 31.57 -11.35 17.96
C THR A 33 31.02 -12.59 18.68
N ASP A 34 30.67 -13.65 17.95
CA ASP A 34 30.39 -14.96 18.58
C ASP A 34 31.67 -15.39 19.35
N SER A 35 31.71 -15.33 20.69
CA SER A 35 32.87 -15.72 21.53
C SER A 35 33.20 -17.23 21.47
N PRO A 36 34.33 -17.71 22.03
CA PRO A 36 35.73 -17.71 21.58
C PRO A 36 36.10 -18.95 20.69
N PRO A 37 37.36 -19.14 20.22
CA PRO A 37 37.70 -19.93 19.03
C PRO A 37 37.79 -21.43 19.32
N GLY A 38 36.65 -22.09 19.45
CA GLY A 38 36.60 -23.55 19.42
C GLY A 38 36.50 -24.07 17.99
N LYS A 39 37.61 -24.48 17.36
CA LYS A 39 37.70 -25.19 16.05
C LYS A 39 36.61 -24.83 15.02
N LYS A 40 36.23 -23.55 14.91
CA LYS A 40 35.33 -23.12 13.83
C LYS A 40 36.21 -22.97 12.60
N ALA A 41 35.79 -23.59 11.50
CA ALA A 41 36.46 -23.42 10.22
C ALA A 41 36.60 -21.92 9.91
N PRO A 42 37.71 -21.49 9.28
CA PRO A 42 37.88 -20.08 8.90
C PRO A 42 36.69 -19.61 8.07
N LEU A 43 36.26 -18.36 8.30
CA LEU A 43 35.18 -17.73 7.53
C LEU A 43 35.58 -17.67 6.06
N LYS A 44 34.64 -17.99 5.17
CA LYS A 44 34.88 -17.95 3.73
C LYS A 44 35.02 -16.52 3.22
N THR A 45 36.01 -16.29 2.38
CA THR A 45 36.21 -15.02 1.65
C THR A 45 35.26 -14.90 0.46
N TYR A 46 35.14 -13.71 -0.14
CA TYR A 46 34.31 -13.56 -1.34
C TYR A 46 34.87 -14.37 -2.52
N GLU A 47 36.19 -14.44 -2.65
CA GLU A 47 36.93 -15.17 -3.69
C GLU A 47 36.64 -16.68 -3.63
N GLU A 48 36.36 -17.22 -2.45
CA GLU A 48 35.94 -18.63 -2.29
C GLU A 48 34.45 -18.85 -2.60
N VAL A 49 33.62 -17.82 -2.45
CA VAL A 49 32.17 -17.90 -2.68
C VAL A 49 31.82 -17.63 -4.15
N GLN A 50 32.53 -16.73 -4.81
CA GLN A 50 32.29 -16.28 -6.17
C GLN A 50 32.26 -17.43 -7.20
N PRO A 51 33.15 -18.45 -7.17
CA PRO A 51 33.10 -19.57 -8.09
C PRO A 51 31.81 -20.39 -7.95
N LEU A 52 31.27 -20.52 -6.73
CA LEU A 52 30.01 -21.24 -6.50
C LEU A 52 28.83 -20.53 -7.18
N LEU A 53 28.87 -19.20 -7.22
CA LEU A 53 27.88 -18.36 -7.90
C LEU A 53 28.00 -18.50 -9.42
N GLN A 54 29.22 -18.33 -9.97
CA GLN A 54 29.49 -18.40 -11.41
C GLN A 54 29.20 -19.79 -12.00
N GLN A 55 29.53 -20.85 -11.26
CA GLN A 55 29.29 -22.24 -11.68
C GLN A 55 27.83 -22.69 -11.44
N GLY A 56 26.96 -21.83 -10.90
CA GLY A 56 25.57 -22.18 -10.63
C GLY A 56 25.39 -23.27 -9.56
N ARG A 57 26.34 -23.43 -8.62
CA ARG A 57 26.28 -24.39 -7.51
C ARG A 57 25.33 -23.92 -6.40
N LYS A 58 24.04 -23.75 -6.75
CA LYS A 58 22.99 -23.15 -5.92
C LYS A 58 22.86 -23.79 -4.53
N ARG A 59 23.10 -25.10 -4.40
CA ARG A 59 23.00 -25.82 -3.11
C ARG A 59 24.15 -25.48 -2.17
N ASP A 60 25.37 -25.48 -2.68
CA ASP A 60 26.58 -25.27 -1.89
C ASP A 60 26.67 -23.80 -1.46
N LEU A 61 26.40 -22.87 -2.39
CA LEU A 61 26.31 -21.44 -2.11
C LEU A 61 25.33 -21.16 -0.96
N LYS A 62 24.16 -21.80 -1.00
CA LYS A 62 23.15 -21.66 0.06
C LYS A 62 23.64 -22.17 1.42
N LEU A 63 24.36 -23.30 1.46
CA LEU A 63 24.90 -23.81 2.73
C LEU A 63 25.97 -22.87 3.29
N VAL A 64 26.88 -22.42 2.43
CA VAL A 64 27.94 -21.47 2.78
C VAL A 64 27.37 -20.20 3.40
N ILE A 65 26.40 -19.55 2.75
CA ILE A 65 25.78 -18.30 3.24
C ILE A 65 25.07 -18.47 4.59
N ARG A 66 24.42 -19.62 4.80
CA ARG A 66 23.69 -19.90 6.05
C ARG A 66 24.63 -20.17 7.22
N GLU A 67 25.76 -20.82 6.97
CA GLU A 67 26.69 -21.27 8.01
C GLU A 67 27.79 -20.25 8.33
N ASN A 68 28.21 -19.46 7.33
CA ASN A 68 29.22 -18.42 7.52
C ASN A 68 28.60 -17.19 8.18
N SER A 69 28.96 -16.94 9.44
CA SER A 69 28.50 -15.78 10.19
C SER A 69 29.54 -14.67 10.12
N TRP A 70 29.63 -14.01 8.98
CA TRP A 70 30.52 -12.86 8.80
C TRP A 70 30.18 -11.73 9.79
N PRO A 71 31.18 -11.19 10.51
CA PRO A 71 31.01 -10.01 11.35
C PRO A 71 30.33 -8.87 10.60
N ILE A 72 29.66 -7.97 11.32
CA ILE A 72 28.90 -6.89 10.69
C ILE A 72 29.80 -5.91 9.94
N ASN A 73 31.01 -5.65 10.45
CA ASN A 73 32.05 -4.83 9.84
C ASN A 73 32.87 -5.57 8.76
N SER A 74 32.48 -6.80 8.36
CA SER A 74 33.20 -7.52 7.33
C SER A 74 32.98 -6.88 5.95
N PRO A 75 34.05 -6.59 5.18
CA PRO A 75 33.93 -5.96 3.86
C PRO A 75 33.33 -6.91 2.81
N VAL A 76 33.19 -8.20 3.12
CA VAL A 76 32.67 -9.23 2.21
C VAL A 76 31.31 -8.85 1.61
N ARG A 77 30.46 -8.13 2.36
CA ARG A 77 29.10 -7.77 1.90
C ARG A 77 29.10 -6.76 0.76
N ALA A 78 30.11 -5.89 0.68
CA ALA A 78 30.25 -4.93 -0.40
C ALA A 78 30.38 -5.63 -1.77
N ALA A 79 31.00 -6.81 -1.82
CA ALA A 79 31.09 -7.62 -3.04
C ALA A 79 30.02 -8.72 -3.12
N LEU A 80 29.68 -9.34 -1.99
CA LEU A 80 28.78 -10.49 -1.92
C LEU A 80 27.33 -10.10 -2.23
N TRP A 81 26.79 -9.07 -1.59
CA TRP A 81 25.38 -8.72 -1.76
C TRP A 81 25.03 -8.33 -3.19
N PRO A 82 25.83 -7.50 -3.88
CA PRO A 82 25.52 -7.19 -5.26
C PRO A 82 25.61 -8.40 -6.19
N ALA A 83 26.59 -9.28 -5.98
CA ALA A 83 26.68 -10.53 -6.72
C ALA A 83 25.45 -11.43 -6.48
N LEU A 84 24.97 -11.50 -5.23
CA LEU A 84 23.76 -12.26 -4.90
C LEU A 84 22.48 -11.67 -5.49
N CYS A 85 22.35 -10.34 -5.58
CA CYS A 85 21.21 -9.68 -6.19
C CYS A 85 21.21 -9.83 -7.73
N ARG A 86 22.36 -9.57 -8.37
CA ARG A 86 22.51 -9.61 -9.83
C ARG A 86 22.21 -10.98 -10.44
N GLN A 87 22.41 -12.08 -9.70
CA GLN A 87 22.11 -13.42 -10.20
C GLN A 87 20.63 -13.64 -10.56
N HIS A 88 19.71 -12.81 -10.05
CA HIS A 88 18.25 -12.93 -10.31
C HIS A 88 17.76 -11.96 -11.39
N GLN A 89 18.64 -11.16 -11.98
CA GLN A 89 18.29 -10.25 -13.07
C GLN A 89 17.87 -11.05 -14.31
N HIS A 90 16.76 -10.64 -14.95
CA HIS A 90 16.32 -11.17 -16.23
C HIS A 90 16.38 -10.06 -17.30
N GLY A 91 17.30 -10.17 -18.25
CA GLY A 91 17.47 -9.20 -19.34
C GLY A 91 18.93 -8.84 -19.57
N LYS A 92 19.19 -7.86 -20.44
CA LYS A 92 20.53 -7.28 -20.60
C LYS A 92 20.92 -6.58 -19.29
N SER A 93 22.20 -6.65 -18.93
CA SER A 93 22.76 -5.84 -17.85
C SER A 93 22.44 -4.36 -18.13
N MET A 94 22.04 -3.62 -17.09
CA MET A 94 21.84 -2.18 -17.26
C MET A 94 23.18 -1.58 -17.65
N LEU A 95 23.15 -0.63 -18.59
CA LEU A 95 24.37 0.07 -19.00
C LEU A 95 24.91 0.86 -17.82
N ASP A 96 26.24 0.97 -17.76
CA ASP A 96 26.93 1.81 -16.79
C ASP A 96 26.41 3.26 -16.91
N GLY A 97 26.15 3.91 -15.77
CA GLY A 97 25.57 5.26 -15.75
C GLY A 97 24.06 5.36 -15.98
N PHE A 98 23.35 4.28 -16.31
CA PHE A 98 21.89 4.30 -16.51
C PHE A 98 21.15 4.87 -15.29
N TYR A 99 21.63 4.55 -14.08
CA TYR A 99 21.04 5.10 -12.86
C TYR A 99 21.11 6.64 -12.81
N TRP A 100 22.27 7.21 -13.17
CA TRP A 100 22.49 8.66 -13.13
C TRP A 100 21.70 9.41 -14.21
N ASP A 101 21.49 8.79 -15.37
CA ASP A 101 20.59 9.32 -16.40
C ASP A 101 19.16 9.42 -15.84
N MET A 102 18.70 8.39 -15.13
CA MET A 102 17.38 8.37 -14.50
C MET A 102 17.27 9.38 -13.35
N VAL A 103 18.33 9.55 -12.55
CA VAL A 103 18.40 10.61 -11.53
C VAL A 103 18.22 11.98 -12.19
N THR A 104 18.93 12.24 -13.29
CA THR A 104 18.84 13.51 -14.02
C THR A 104 17.44 13.71 -14.62
N GLN A 105 16.79 12.66 -15.10
CA GLN A 105 15.40 12.74 -15.60
C GLN A 105 14.40 13.08 -14.50
N VAL A 106 14.55 12.51 -13.30
CA VAL A 106 13.60 12.70 -12.19
C VAL A 106 13.84 14.01 -11.44
N PHE A 107 15.10 14.41 -11.24
CA PHE A 107 15.48 15.53 -10.38
C PHE A 107 16.09 16.73 -11.13
N GLY A 108 16.43 16.58 -12.42
CA GLY A 108 17.10 17.60 -13.22
C GLY A 108 18.60 17.76 -12.93
N THR A 109 19.13 17.13 -11.89
CA THR A 109 20.53 17.19 -11.47
C THR A 109 20.96 15.92 -10.74
N VAL A 110 22.27 15.63 -10.76
CA VAL A 110 22.89 14.55 -9.99
C VAL A 110 23.24 14.99 -8.55
N GLU A 111 23.18 16.28 -8.27
CA GLU A 111 23.37 16.81 -6.92
C GLU A 111 22.23 16.36 -6.00
N LEU A 112 22.57 15.98 -4.77
CA LEU A 112 21.57 15.54 -3.81
C LEU A 112 20.79 16.76 -3.30
N PRO A 113 19.45 16.78 -3.36
CA PRO A 113 18.67 17.93 -2.92
C PRO A 113 18.88 18.27 -1.43
N ASP A 114 19.01 19.56 -1.11
CA ASP A 114 19.05 20.05 0.28
C ASP A 114 17.70 19.87 1.00
N LYS A 115 16.61 19.92 0.23
CA LYS A 115 15.24 19.72 0.71
C LYS A 115 14.91 18.22 0.75
N PRO A 116 14.12 17.76 1.74
CA PRO A 116 13.66 16.38 1.80
C PRO A 116 12.94 15.97 0.50
N ILE A 117 13.30 14.81 -0.03
CA ILE A 117 12.66 14.25 -1.23
C ILE A 117 11.28 13.73 -0.84
N MET A 118 10.26 14.10 -1.60
CA MET A 118 8.93 13.53 -1.45
C MET A 118 8.94 12.08 -1.96
N LEU A 119 8.63 11.15 -1.07
CA LEU A 119 8.66 9.72 -1.38
C LEU A 119 7.42 9.32 -2.21
N PRO A 120 7.56 8.32 -3.11
CA PRO A 120 6.43 7.78 -3.84
C PRO A 120 5.34 7.18 -2.92
N PRO A 121 4.06 7.19 -3.33
CA PRO A 121 2.94 6.77 -2.50
C PRO A 121 2.93 5.28 -2.15
N PHE A 122 3.68 4.45 -2.88
CA PHE A 122 3.81 3.02 -2.56
C PHE A 122 4.65 2.78 -1.29
N VAL A 123 5.37 3.78 -0.79
CA VAL A 123 6.17 3.68 0.43
C VAL A 123 5.30 3.94 1.65
N GLU A 124 5.49 3.15 2.70
CA GLU A 124 4.80 3.38 3.96
C GLU A 124 5.56 4.41 4.80
N ALA A 125 5.02 5.63 4.90
CA ALA A 125 5.67 6.75 5.58
C ALA A 125 6.05 6.45 7.04
N THR A 126 5.26 5.64 7.75
CA THR A 126 5.55 5.25 9.15
C THR A 126 6.68 4.23 9.28
N HIS A 127 7.11 3.63 8.17
CA HIS A 127 8.10 2.55 8.13
C HIS A 127 9.26 2.84 7.16
N CYS A 128 9.61 4.12 7.01
CA CYS A 128 10.85 4.56 6.33
C CYS A 128 12.07 4.34 7.25
N LEU A 129 12.44 3.07 7.46
CA LEU A 129 13.47 2.66 8.41
C LEU A 129 14.88 2.98 7.87
N GLY A 130 15.50 4.04 8.38
CA GLY A 130 16.87 4.41 8.00
C GLY A 130 17.98 3.64 8.72
N TYR A 131 17.66 2.87 9.77
CA TYR A 131 18.62 2.18 10.65
C TYR A 131 19.76 3.11 11.11
N HIS A 132 20.99 2.83 10.72
CA HIS A 132 22.20 3.59 11.06
C HIS A 132 22.66 4.50 9.92
N LEU A 133 21.80 4.81 8.94
CA LEU A 133 22.12 5.81 7.93
C LEU A 133 22.17 7.22 8.54
N THR A 134 23.14 8.00 8.11
CA THR A 134 23.21 9.44 8.38
C THR A 134 22.02 10.16 7.73
N ARG A 135 21.86 11.47 8.02
CA ARG A 135 20.89 12.31 7.29
C ARG A 135 21.13 12.27 5.77
N LYS A 136 22.39 12.30 5.34
CA LYS A 136 22.77 12.17 3.92
C LYS A 136 22.42 10.78 3.38
N GLY A 137 22.69 9.72 4.13
CA GLY A 137 22.34 8.35 3.74
C GLY A 137 20.84 8.13 3.58
N ARG A 138 20.01 8.75 4.41
CA ARG A 138 18.55 8.74 4.25
C ARG A 138 18.11 9.46 2.98
N ALA A 139 18.67 10.63 2.69
CA ALA A 139 18.36 11.34 1.44
C ALA A 139 18.80 10.54 0.19
N VAL A 140 19.91 9.80 0.27
CA VAL A 140 20.32 8.84 -0.77
C VAL A 140 19.29 7.71 -0.92
N ALA A 141 18.81 7.13 0.19
CA ALA A 141 17.75 6.13 0.14
C ALA A 141 16.47 6.69 -0.49
N ASP A 142 16.06 7.90 -0.12
CA ASP A 142 14.89 8.57 -0.69
C ASP A 142 15.03 8.72 -2.21
N ARG A 143 16.21 9.15 -2.69
CA ARG A 143 16.51 9.28 -4.12
C ARG A 143 16.45 7.95 -4.86
N VAL A 144 17.09 6.90 -4.33
CA VAL A 144 17.05 5.54 -4.92
C VAL A 144 15.62 5.04 -5.03
N VAL A 145 14.80 5.20 -3.99
CA VAL A 145 13.41 4.75 -3.97
C VAL A 145 12.55 5.55 -4.98
N SER A 146 12.75 6.86 -5.08
CA SER A 146 12.05 7.69 -6.07
C SER A 146 12.40 7.31 -7.51
N VAL A 147 13.69 7.07 -7.80
CA VAL A 147 14.14 6.62 -9.13
C VAL A 147 13.58 5.24 -9.46
N LEU A 148 13.56 4.31 -8.50
CA LEU A 148 12.92 3.00 -8.68
C LEU A 148 11.42 3.14 -8.97
N GLY A 149 10.73 4.04 -8.26
CA GLY A 149 9.31 4.30 -8.48
C GLY A 149 9.00 4.81 -9.88
N TYR A 150 9.85 5.69 -10.39
CA TYR A 150 9.73 6.21 -11.75
C TYR A 150 10.09 5.14 -12.80
N ALA A 151 11.12 4.32 -12.57
CA ALA A 151 11.53 3.24 -13.48
C ALA A 151 10.55 2.05 -13.51
N CYS A 152 9.83 1.80 -12.41
CA CYS A 152 8.96 0.66 -12.22
C CYS A 152 7.53 1.09 -11.83
N PRO A 153 6.71 1.57 -12.79
CA PRO A 153 5.37 2.10 -12.50
C PRO A 153 4.38 1.05 -11.97
N ASP A 154 4.68 -0.25 -12.14
CA ASP A 154 3.87 -1.35 -11.61
C ASP A 154 3.91 -1.45 -10.08
N ILE A 155 4.86 -0.76 -9.42
CA ILE A 155 4.95 -0.69 -7.97
C ILE A 155 3.89 0.27 -7.45
N THR A 156 2.82 -0.30 -6.89
CA THR A 156 1.68 0.44 -6.34
C THR A 156 1.63 0.43 -4.82
N TYR A 157 2.24 -0.58 -4.18
CA TYR A 157 2.34 -0.68 -2.72
C TYR A 157 3.49 -1.60 -2.32
N SER A 158 4.53 -1.05 -1.68
CA SER A 158 5.75 -1.79 -1.33
C SER A 158 6.39 -1.27 -0.02
N PRO A 159 5.80 -1.60 1.14
CA PRO A 159 6.29 -1.12 2.43
C PRO A 159 7.71 -1.60 2.78
N SER A 160 8.13 -2.77 2.29
CA SER A 160 9.46 -3.35 2.59
C SER A 160 10.58 -2.80 1.70
N LEU A 161 10.25 -2.08 0.62
CA LEU A 161 11.24 -1.59 -0.35
C LEU A 161 12.20 -0.58 0.27
N TYR A 162 11.69 0.39 1.03
CA TYR A 162 12.52 1.39 1.69
C TYR A 162 13.46 0.79 2.75
N PRO A 163 12.99 -0.02 3.72
CA PRO A 163 13.90 -0.70 4.66
C PRO A 163 14.99 -1.54 3.99
N ILE A 164 14.67 -2.28 2.93
CA ILE A 164 15.68 -3.11 2.24
C ILE A 164 16.70 -2.23 1.50
N THR A 165 16.25 -1.12 0.88
CA THR A 165 17.14 -0.11 0.29
C THR A 165 18.09 0.46 1.32
N ALA A 166 17.56 0.89 2.47
CA ALA A 166 18.35 1.43 3.55
C ALA A 166 19.38 0.41 4.07
N ALA A 167 18.99 -0.86 4.23
CA ALA A 167 19.90 -1.92 4.65
C ALA A 167 21.03 -2.18 3.64
N LEU A 168 20.73 -2.20 2.33
CA LEU A 168 21.74 -2.34 1.27
C LEU A 168 22.77 -1.20 1.33
N LEU A 169 22.33 0.04 1.49
CA LEU A 169 23.19 1.22 1.58
C LEU A 169 24.20 1.17 2.73
N HIS A 170 24.02 0.29 3.74
CA HIS A 170 25.05 0.11 4.75
C HIS A 170 26.33 -0.53 4.22
N PHE A 171 26.30 -1.19 3.06
CA PHE A 171 27.44 -1.99 2.57
C PHE A 171 27.84 -1.65 1.14
N MET A 172 27.18 -0.70 0.48
CA MET A 172 27.46 -0.37 -0.92
C MET A 172 27.10 1.09 -1.24
N PRO A 173 27.68 1.65 -2.32
CA PRO A 173 27.30 2.97 -2.82
C PRO A 173 25.89 2.99 -3.42
N GLU A 174 25.40 4.20 -3.68
CA GLU A 174 24.05 4.50 -4.15
C GLU A 174 23.67 3.75 -5.45
N GLU A 175 24.51 3.82 -6.48
CA GLU A 175 24.23 3.20 -7.78
C GLU A 175 24.18 1.66 -7.68
N GLU A 176 25.12 1.05 -6.96
CA GLU A 176 25.10 -0.40 -6.72
C GLU A 176 23.85 -0.81 -5.94
N CYS A 177 23.40 0.01 -4.97
CA CYS A 177 22.15 -0.21 -4.25
C CYS A 177 20.94 -0.20 -5.18
N TYR A 178 20.86 0.77 -6.10
CA TYR A 178 19.81 0.81 -7.11
C TYR A 178 19.80 -0.46 -7.97
N HIS A 179 20.95 -0.90 -8.49
CA HIS A 179 21.04 -2.11 -9.30
C HIS A 179 20.63 -3.38 -8.54
N CYS A 180 21.01 -3.47 -7.26
CA CYS A 180 20.54 -4.53 -6.38
C CYS A 180 19.01 -4.53 -6.27
N MET A 181 18.42 -3.38 -5.93
CA MET A 181 16.98 -3.25 -5.78
C MET A 181 16.22 -3.52 -7.09
N ALA A 182 16.69 -3.00 -8.22
CA ALA A 182 16.11 -3.26 -9.53
C ALA A 182 16.11 -4.76 -9.86
N SER A 183 17.20 -5.48 -9.56
CA SER A 183 17.29 -6.93 -9.74
C SER A 183 16.29 -7.69 -8.86
N LEU A 184 16.11 -7.26 -7.60
CA LEU A 184 15.18 -7.90 -6.65
C LEU A 184 13.71 -7.64 -7.01
N VAL A 185 13.40 -6.44 -7.51
CA VAL A 185 12.06 -6.06 -7.98
C VAL A 185 11.71 -6.79 -9.28
N ALA A 186 12.63 -6.89 -10.24
CA ALA A 186 12.38 -7.50 -11.54
C ALA A 186 12.47 -9.04 -11.57
N SER A 187 12.87 -9.66 -10.46
CA SER A 187 13.04 -11.12 -10.37
C SER A 187 11.73 -11.89 -10.65
N LYS A 188 11.80 -12.87 -11.56
CA LYS A 188 10.65 -13.71 -11.97
C LYS A 188 10.66 -15.09 -11.34
N GLU A 189 11.84 -15.66 -11.05
CA GLU A 189 11.96 -17.00 -10.45
C GLU A 189 11.60 -16.98 -8.95
N LYS A 190 12.03 -15.93 -8.23
CA LYS A 190 11.85 -15.79 -6.79
C LYS A 190 11.25 -14.44 -6.46
N MET A 191 10.28 -14.43 -5.56
CA MET A 191 9.75 -13.19 -4.99
C MET A 191 10.70 -12.69 -3.89
N PHE A 192 11.08 -11.41 -3.97
CA PHE A 192 11.84 -10.70 -2.95
C PHE A 192 11.01 -9.55 -2.39
N ILE A 193 10.59 -8.64 -3.26
CA ILE A 193 9.83 -7.43 -2.93
C ILE A 193 8.39 -7.59 -3.40
N THR A 194 7.43 -7.33 -2.52
CA THR A 194 6.01 -7.22 -2.89
C THR A 194 5.73 -5.85 -3.49
N GLN A 195 4.99 -5.79 -4.59
CA GLN A 195 4.80 -4.54 -5.35
C GLN A 195 3.35 -4.03 -5.34
N THR A 196 2.41 -4.83 -4.84
CA THR A 196 0.99 -4.50 -4.81
C THR A 196 0.38 -4.80 -3.44
N LYS A 197 -0.71 -4.11 -3.11
CA LYS A 197 -1.47 -4.30 -1.86
C LYS A 197 -2.04 -5.71 -1.77
N LEU A 198 -2.48 -6.28 -2.90
CA LEU A 198 -2.92 -7.66 -3.00
C LEU A 198 -1.79 -8.63 -2.66
N HIS A 199 -0.61 -8.48 -3.27
CA HIS A 199 0.53 -9.35 -2.96
C HIS A 199 0.93 -9.24 -1.49
N ASN A 200 0.98 -8.02 -0.95
CA ASN A 200 1.22 -7.80 0.47
C ASN A 200 0.18 -8.58 1.33
N GLU A 201 -1.10 -8.51 0.98
CA GLU A 201 -2.15 -9.23 1.71
C GLU A 201 -2.00 -10.76 1.61
N VAL A 202 -1.70 -11.27 0.42
CA VAL A 202 -1.47 -12.70 0.19
C VAL A 202 -0.27 -13.20 1.00
N THR A 203 0.82 -12.43 1.09
CA THR A 203 2.03 -12.86 1.80
C THR A 203 1.78 -13.07 3.29
N TRP A 204 1.15 -12.11 3.99
CA TRP A 204 0.92 -12.27 5.43
C TRP A 204 -0.10 -13.38 5.73
N LYS A 205 -1.12 -13.54 4.88
CA LYS A 205 -2.05 -14.68 5.01
C LYS A 205 -1.35 -16.00 4.73
N THR A 206 -0.41 -16.04 3.79
CA THR A 206 0.43 -17.22 3.55
C THR A 206 1.24 -17.55 4.80
N VAL A 207 1.86 -16.56 5.45
CA VAL A 207 2.58 -16.73 6.72
C VAL A 207 1.68 -17.30 7.81
N MET A 208 0.46 -16.76 7.95
CA MET A 208 -0.53 -17.28 8.90
C MET A 208 -0.88 -18.76 8.63
N GLN A 209 -1.08 -19.15 7.36
CA GLN A 209 -1.42 -20.54 7.01
C GLN A 209 -0.25 -21.50 7.23
N ILE A 210 0.98 -21.12 6.88
CA ILE A 210 2.15 -21.97 7.12
C ILE A 210 2.45 -22.06 8.62
N ALA A 211 2.17 -21.03 9.43
CA ALA A 211 2.33 -21.06 10.88
C ALA A 211 1.40 -22.08 11.52
N LYS A 212 0.13 -22.13 11.11
CA LYS A 212 -0.84 -23.14 11.59
C LYS A 212 -0.37 -24.58 11.37
N LYS A 213 0.42 -24.84 10.32
CA LYS A 213 0.95 -26.17 9.99
C LYS A 213 2.32 -26.47 10.60
N HIS A 214 3.27 -25.54 10.46
CA HIS A 214 4.69 -25.77 10.79
C HIS A 214 5.10 -25.25 12.17
N ALA A 215 4.30 -24.39 12.78
CA ALA A 215 4.50 -23.84 14.12
C ALA A 215 3.19 -23.91 14.93
N LYS A 216 2.52 -25.08 14.88
CA LYS A 216 1.14 -25.26 15.36
C LYS A 216 0.91 -24.74 16.78
N SER A 217 1.75 -25.12 17.75
CA SER A 217 1.60 -24.69 19.15
C SER A 217 1.76 -23.18 19.30
N ALA A 218 2.75 -22.59 18.63
CA ALA A 218 2.95 -21.14 18.61
C ALA A 218 1.77 -20.40 17.96
N ALA A 219 1.25 -20.90 16.85
CA ALA A 219 0.09 -20.31 16.17
C ALA A 219 -1.18 -20.41 17.03
N GLN A 220 -1.39 -21.52 17.74
CA GLN A 220 -2.51 -21.70 18.66
C GLN A 220 -2.42 -20.76 19.86
N GLN A 221 -1.24 -20.61 20.45
CA GLN A 221 -1.02 -19.66 21.54
C GLN A 221 -1.24 -18.22 21.07
N LEU A 222 -0.72 -17.86 19.89
CA LEU A 222 -0.93 -16.53 19.30
C LEU A 222 -2.42 -16.22 19.11
N SER A 223 -3.19 -17.17 18.56
CA SER A 223 -4.65 -17.03 18.42
C SER A 223 -5.38 -16.87 19.75
N ARG A 224 -4.90 -17.49 20.83
CA ARG A 224 -5.48 -17.32 22.17
C ARG A 224 -5.16 -15.94 22.75
N LEU A 225 -3.92 -15.49 22.63
CA LEU A 225 -3.45 -14.20 23.15
C LEU A 225 -3.97 -13.00 22.34
N SER A 226 -4.35 -13.20 21.08
CA SER A 226 -4.87 -12.10 20.23
C SER A 226 -6.27 -11.60 20.64
N GLY A 227 -7.01 -12.33 21.47
CA GLY A 227 -8.33 -11.92 21.96
C GLY A 227 -9.28 -11.44 20.85
N ALA A 228 -9.91 -10.27 21.07
CA ALA A 228 -10.85 -9.67 20.13
C ALA A 228 -10.20 -9.06 18.87
N ILE A 229 -8.89 -8.75 18.91
CA ILE A 229 -8.15 -8.20 17.76
C ILE A 229 -8.01 -9.26 16.66
N GLY A 230 -7.95 -10.53 17.05
CA GLY A 230 -7.80 -11.67 16.16
C GLY A 230 -6.36 -11.82 15.60
N PRO A 231 -5.96 -13.04 15.21
CA PRO A 231 -4.61 -13.30 14.74
C PRO A 231 -4.28 -12.60 13.41
N GLU A 232 -5.27 -12.30 12.58
CA GLU A 232 -5.10 -11.66 11.27
C GLU A 232 -4.38 -10.32 11.36
N ARG A 233 -4.77 -9.48 12.34
CA ARG A 233 -4.14 -8.17 12.54
C ARG A 233 -2.68 -8.34 12.96
N ILE A 234 -2.38 -9.31 13.82
CA ILE A 234 -1.02 -9.60 14.29
C ILE A 234 -0.15 -10.06 13.13
N TYR A 235 -0.65 -10.98 12.29
CA TYR A 235 0.10 -11.44 11.11
C TYR A 235 0.26 -10.36 10.04
N ALA A 236 -0.62 -9.35 9.95
CA ALA A 236 -0.45 -8.26 8.99
C ALA A 236 0.91 -7.52 9.18
N ASP A 237 1.43 -7.51 10.40
CA ASP A 237 2.71 -6.86 10.76
C ASP A 237 3.91 -7.83 10.76
N TRP A 238 3.75 -9.05 10.22
CA TRP A 238 4.76 -10.12 10.29
C TRP A 238 6.16 -9.72 9.80
N GLN A 239 6.24 -8.88 8.77
CA GLN A 239 7.50 -8.42 8.20
C GLN A 239 8.20 -7.42 9.13
N TRP A 240 7.45 -6.68 9.95
CA TRP A 240 8.00 -5.69 10.88
C TRP A 240 8.68 -6.33 12.07
N TRP A 241 8.29 -7.55 12.44
CA TRP A 241 9.06 -8.35 13.40
C TRP A 241 10.50 -8.56 12.95
N ILE A 242 10.74 -8.56 11.63
CA ILE A 242 12.05 -8.79 11.02
C ILE A 242 12.73 -7.45 10.70
N LEU A 243 12.06 -6.61 9.92
CA LEU A 243 12.65 -5.39 9.37
C LEU A 243 12.73 -4.25 10.39
N ALA A 244 11.77 -4.13 11.31
CA ALA A 244 11.71 -3.02 12.27
C ALA A 244 12.19 -3.41 13.67
N ALA A 245 11.94 -4.65 14.08
CA ALA A 245 12.10 -5.05 15.47
C ALA A 245 13.38 -5.84 15.77
N LEU A 246 13.90 -6.68 14.85
CA LEU A 246 15.15 -7.40 15.11
C LEU A 246 16.34 -6.44 15.27
N PRO A 247 17.32 -6.75 16.14
CA PRO A 247 18.57 -6.02 16.17
C PRO A 247 19.28 -6.08 14.81
N PHE A 248 19.97 -5.01 14.46
CA PHE A 248 20.60 -4.86 13.15
C PHE A 248 21.55 -6.03 12.77
N PRO A 249 22.38 -6.59 13.66
CA PRO A 249 23.19 -7.78 13.33
C PRO A 249 22.38 -9.02 12.95
N HIS A 250 21.21 -9.22 13.56
CA HIS A 250 20.30 -10.31 13.18
C HIS A 250 19.69 -10.06 11.81
N LEU A 251 19.24 -8.83 11.55
CA LEU A 251 18.69 -8.43 10.26
C LEU A 251 19.72 -8.65 9.13
N VAL A 252 20.97 -8.22 9.32
CA VAL A 252 22.05 -8.40 8.34
C VAL A 252 22.27 -9.87 8.00
N ARG A 253 22.31 -10.76 9.01
CA ARG A 253 22.44 -12.22 8.77
C ARG A 253 21.23 -12.83 8.08
N VAL A 254 20.02 -12.32 8.36
CA VAL A 254 18.81 -12.70 7.64
C VAL A 254 18.87 -12.24 6.18
N LEU A 255 19.38 -11.04 5.92
CA LEU A 255 19.52 -10.46 4.58
C LEU A 255 20.56 -11.19 3.72
N ASP A 256 21.68 -11.63 4.31
CA ASP A 256 22.67 -12.50 3.64
C ASP A 256 21.97 -13.70 2.96
N CYS A 257 21.07 -14.36 3.69
CA CYS A 257 20.30 -15.49 3.18
C CYS A 257 19.18 -15.06 2.23
N PHE A 258 18.49 -13.95 2.53
CA PHE A 258 17.38 -13.43 1.75
C PHE A 258 17.79 -13.11 0.31
N PHE A 259 18.91 -12.42 0.09
CA PHE A 259 19.37 -12.07 -1.26
C PHE A 259 19.72 -13.29 -2.13
N ASN A 260 19.97 -14.46 -1.53
CA ASN A 260 20.16 -15.70 -2.27
C ASN A 260 18.86 -16.50 -2.48
N GLU A 261 18.00 -16.58 -1.47
CA GLU A 261 16.87 -17.53 -1.42
C GLU A 261 15.49 -16.90 -1.58
N GLY A 262 15.37 -15.58 -1.50
CA GLY A 262 14.12 -14.83 -1.59
C GLY A 262 13.28 -14.80 -0.30
N ILE A 263 12.05 -14.31 -0.43
CA ILE A 263 11.11 -14.04 0.67
C ILE A 263 10.82 -15.27 1.55
N LYS A 264 11.10 -16.47 1.05
CA LYS A 264 11.01 -17.70 1.83
C LYS A 264 11.88 -17.66 3.10
N VAL A 265 12.99 -16.91 3.09
CA VAL A 265 13.81 -16.71 4.28
C VAL A 265 13.03 -15.94 5.34
N PHE A 266 12.34 -14.86 4.96
CA PHE A 266 11.50 -14.11 5.90
C PHE A 266 10.38 -14.98 6.47
N TYR A 267 9.75 -15.84 5.65
CA TYR A 267 8.76 -16.80 6.17
C TYR A 267 9.34 -17.72 7.24
N ARG A 268 10.56 -18.24 7.03
CA ARG A 268 11.23 -19.10 8.00
C ARG A 268 11.59 -18.35 9.27
N VAL A 269 12.06 -17.12 9.15
CA VAL A 269 12.46 -16.28 10.29
C VAL A 269 11.23 -15.87 11.10
N ALA A 270 10.12 -15.47 10.46
CA ALA A 270 8.87 -15.18 11.16
C ALA A 270 8.36 -16.38 11.95
N LEU A 271 8.41 -17.59 11.37
CA LEU A 271 8.08 -18.82 12.10
C LEU A 271 9.05 -19.11 13.25
N ALA A 272 10.35 -18.87 13.06
CA ALA A 272 11.35 -19.03 14.11
C ALA A 272 11.11 -18.06 15.27
N ILE A 273 10.78 -16.80 15.00
CA ILE A 273 10.39 -15.80 15.99
C ILE A 273 9.19 -16.31 16.79
N LEU A 274 8.13 -16.77 16.13
CA LEU A 274 6.95 -17.32 16.81
C LEU A 274 7.28 -18.55 17.67
N ILE A 275 8.14 -19.45 17.19
CA ILE A 275 8.59 -20.63 17.94
C ILE A 275 9.40 -20.22 19.18
N LEU A 276 10.31 -19.27 19.04
CA LEU A 276 11.12 -18.76 20.14
C LEU A 276 10.27 -17.98 21.16
N PHE A 277 9.35 -17.15 20.69
CA PHE A 277 8.41 -16.42 21.54
C PHE A 277 7.53 -17.39 22.32
N HIS A 278 6.90 -18.36 21.65
CA HIS A 278 6.14 -19.42 22.32
C HIS A 278 6.97 -20.15 23.38
N LYS A 279 8.24 -20.47 23.11
CA LYS A 279 9.11 -21.12 24.10
C LYS A 279 9.28 -20.26 25.36
N HIS A 280 9.39 -18.94 25.22
CA HIS A 280 9.53 -18.03 26.37
C HIS A 280 8.20 -17.65 27.01
N CYS A 281 7.08 -17.76 26.29
CA CYS A 281 5.72 -17.49 26.78
C CYS A 281 4.96 -18.74 27.27
N ALA A 282 5.52 -19.94 27.10
CA ALA A 282 4.81 -21.19 27.45
C ALA A 282 4.57 -21.33 28.96
N ASN A 283 5.40 -20.69 29.78
CA ASN A 283 5.20 -20.60 31.22
C ASN A 283 4.34 -19.38 31.55
N THR A 284 3.20 -19.58 32.21
CA THR A 284 2.28 -18.51 32.64
C THR A 284 2.94 -17.51 33.60
N SER A 285 4.00 -17.90 34.31
CA SER A 285 4.80 -17.00 35.15
C SER A 285 5.89 -16.24 34.38
N SER A 286 6.02 -16.45 33.07
CA SER A 286 7.00 -15.73 32.25
C SER A 286 6.63 -14.25 32.11
N GLU A 287 7.65 -13.40 32.11
CA GLU A 287 7.52 -11.97 31.81
C GLU A 287 6.79 -11.76 30.48
N TRP A 288 7.10 -12.57 29.47
CA TRP A 288 6.53 -12.45 28.13
C TRP A 288 5.04 -12.83 28.06
N TYR A 289 4.58 -13.80 28.85
CA TYR A 289 3.15 -14.09 28.98
C TYR A 289 2.39 -12.97 29.68
N ALA A 290 2.98 -12.41 30.76
CA ALA A 290 2.41 -11.28 31.48
C ALA A 290 2.34 -10.03 30.59
N GLU A 291 3.41 -9.72 29.84
CA GLU A 291 3.47 -8.62 28.88
C GLU A 291 2.42 -8.78 27.78
N ALA A 292 2.31 -9.97 27.18
CA ALA A 292 1.31 -10.24 26.14
C ALA A 292 -0.13 -10.10 26.64
N SER A 293 -0.38 -10.47 27.91
CA SER A 293 -1.70 -10.38 28.52
C SER A 293 -2.07 -8.95 28.92
N LYS A 294 -1.08 -8.14 29.32
CA LYS A 294 -1.27 -6.76 29.80
C LYS A 294 -1.28 -5.73 28.68
N SER A 295 -0.30 -5.80 27.79
CA SER A 295 -0.01 -4.76 26.79
C SER A 295 -0.46 -5.16 25.37
N GLY A 296 -0.91 -6.40 25.18
CA GLY A 296 -1.24 -6.96 23.88
C GLY A 296 -0.10 -7.80 23.28
N VAL A 297 -0.48 -8.83 22.54
CA VAL A 297 0.49 -9.78 21.96
C VAL A 297 1.31 -9.17 20.81
N ASP A 298 0.77 -8.19 20.11
CA ASP A 298 1.46 -7.35 19.14
C ASP A 298 2.65 -6.61 19.77
N HIS A 299 2.40 -5.89 20.86
CA HIS A 299 3.44 -5.18 21.60
C HIS A 299 4.49 -6.15 22.18
N ALA A 300 4.04 -7.27 22.76
CA ALA A 300 4.94 -8.25 23.35
C ALA A 300 5.87 -8.89 22.31
N ILE A 301 5.40 -9.18 21.09
CA ILE A 301 6.24 -9.72 20.01
C ILE A 301 7.24 -8.66 19.53
N ASP A 302 6.84 -7.41 19.35
CA ASP A 302 7.76 -6.32 18.98
C ASP A 302 8.89 -6.18 20.02
N LYS A 303 8.53 -6.08 21.30
CA LYS A 303 9.48 -6.00 22.42
C LYS A 303 10.37 -7.25 22.50
N PHE A 304 9.84 -8.44 22.23
CA PHE A 304 10.61 -9.69 22.19
C PHE A 304 11.63 -9.70 21.06
N CYS A 305 11.26 -9.20 19.88
CA CYS A 305 12.16 -9.12 18.75
C CYS A 305 13.29 -8.12 19.00
N ARG A 306 13.00 -6.95 19.59
CA ARG A 306 14.02 -5.95 19.97
C ARG A 306 15.02 -6.47 20.97
N ASN A 307 14.57 -7.30 21.91
CA ASN A 307 15.39 -7.92 22.95
C ASN A 307 15.63 -9.40 22.64
N MET A 308 15.92 -9.73 21.37
CA MET A 308 16.04 -11.11 20.90
C MET A 308 17.01 -11.93 21.78
N PRO A 309 16.53 -12.95 22.52
CA PRO A 309 17.38 -13.71 23.45
C PRO A 309 18.31 -14.71 22.76
N ALA A 310 18.15 -14.92 21.44
CA ALA A 310 18.95 -15.82 20.64
C ALA A 310 19.96 -15.04 19.78
N SER A 311 21.19 -15.56 19.64
CA SER A 311 22.17 -14.99 18.69
C SER A 311 21.69 -15.10 17.23
N PRO A 312 22.23 -14.30 16.28
CA PRO A 312 21.88 -14.40 14.87
C PRO A 312 22.00 -15.83 14.32
N THR A 313 23.09 -16.52 14.67
CA THR A 313 23.33 -17.93 14.31
C THR A 313 22.25 -18.86 14.87
N LYS A 314 21.80 -18.65 16.12
CA LYS A 314 20.76 -19.48 16.74
C LYS A 314 19.38 -19.22 16.12
N LEU A 315 19.06 -17.98 15.78
CA LEU A 315 17.83 -17.61 15.09
C LEU A 315 17.77 -18.29 13.71
N LEU A 316 18.82 -18.16 12.89
CA LEU A 316 18.88 -18.79 11.58
C LEU A 316 18.86 -20.33 11.66
N ARG A 317 19.55 -20.93 12.63
CA ARG A 317 19.49 -22.38 12.86
C ARG A 317 18.05 -22.82 13.15
N THR A 318 17.32 -22.06 13.96
CA THR A 318 15.90 -22.33 14.24
C THR A 318 15.07 -22.21 12.96
N ALA A 319 15.23 -21.13 12.19
CA ALA A 319 14.52 -20.88 10.93
C ALA A 319 14.75 -21.98 9.87
N PHE A 320 15.99 -22.43 9.69
CA PHE A 320 16.34 -23.45 8.70
C PHE A 320 16.11 -24.88 9.18
N SER A 321 15.94 -25.11 10.49
CA SER A 321 15.52 -26.41 11.03
C SER A 321 14.07 -26.78 10.72
N ILE A 322 13.23 -25.81 10.35
CA ILE A 322 11.83 -26.03 9.98
C ILE A 322 11.76 -26.92 8.73
N ARG A 323 11.34 -28.17 8.93
CA ARG A 323 11.25 -29.20 7.89
C ARG A 323 10.00 -29.02 7.02
N ALA A 324 10.02 -29.65 5.85
CA ALA A 324 8.90 -29.75 4.91
C ALA A 324 8.30 -28.41 4.40
N LEU A 325 8.98 -27.27 4.63
CA LEU A 325 8.59 -25.98 4.06
C LEU A 325 9.24 -25.80 2.67
N SER A 326 8.76 -26.57 1.68
CA SER A 326 9.26 -26.53 0.30
C SER A 326 8.73 -25.31 -0.46
N SER A 327 9.45 -24.86 -1.50
CA SER A 327 9.02 -23.71 -2.31
C SER A 327 7.73 -24.01 -3.08
N GLN A 328 7.56 -25.25 -3.56
CA GLN A 328 6.32 -25.73 -4.17
C GLN A 328 5.14 -25.72 -3.19
N TYR A 329 5.35 -26.09 -1.92
CA TYR A 329 4.29 -26.00 -0.91
C TYR A 329 3.88 -24.54 -0.65
N ILE A 330 4.86 -23.65 -0.45
CA ILE A 330 4.60 -22.21 -0.26
C ILE A 330 3.85 -21.64 -1.46
N SER A 331 4.31 -21.92 -2.68
CA SER A 331 3.66 -21.44 -3.92
C SER A 331 2.20 -21.91 -4.01
N ARG A 332 1.91 -23.18 -3.68
CA ARG A 332 0.52 -23.67 -3.63
C ARG A 332 -0.34 -22.93 -2.61
N VAL A 333 0.19 -22.66 -1.40
CA VAL A 333 -0.53 -21.91 -0.37
C VAL A 333 -0.75 -20.45 -0.81
N PHE A 334 0.25 -19.83 -1.42
CA PHE A 334 0.20 -18.48 -1.95
C PHE A 334 -0.88 -18.35 -3.03
N ILE A 335 -0.82 -19.17 -4.08
CA ILE A 335 -1.78 -19.15 -5.20
C ILE A 335 -3.21 -19.40 -4.69
N LYS A 336 -3.39 -20.39 -3.80
CA LYS A 336 -4.71 -20.66 -3.19
C LYS A 336 -5.25 -19.45 -2.42
N THR A 337 -4.38 -18.78 -1.67
CA THR A 337 -4.75 -17.59 -0.89
C THR A 337 -5.09 -16.43 -1.81
N GLU A 338 -4.29 -16.18 -2.85
CA GLU A 338 -4.53 -15.16 -3.86
C GLU A 338 -5.86 -15.38 -4.59
N MET A 339 -6.10 -16.60 -5.08
CA MET A 339 -7.37 -16.96 -5.72
C MET A 339 -8.56 -16.73 -4.78
N THR A 340 -8.41 -17.01 -3.49
CA THR A 340 -9.47 -16.78 -2.49
C THR A 340 -9.73 -15.29 -2.26
N LEU A 341 -8.69 -14.43 -2.29
CA LEU A 341 -8.89 -12.99 -2.15
C LEU A 341 -9.49 -12.37 -3.40
N LYS A 342 -8.99 -12.75 -4.58
CA LYS A 342 -9.56 -12.35 -5.87
C LYS A 342 -11.01 -12.81 -5.98
N SER A 343 -11.34 -14.05 -5.58
CA SER A 343 -12.73 -14.54 -5.62
C SER A 343 -13.63 -13.90 -4.58
N LYS A 344 -13.13 -13.52 -3.41
CA LYS A 344 -13.91 -12.74 -2.43
C LYS A 344 -14.26 -11.37 -2.98
N GLN A 345 -13.33 -10.70 -3.66
CA GLN A 345 -13.66 -9.46 -4.39
C GLN A 345 -14.76 -9.70 -5.44
N VAL A 346 -14.77 -10.87 -6.10
CA VAL A 346 -15.83 -11.26 -7.05
C VAL A 346 -17.17 -11.55 -6.38
N ILE A 347 -17.18 -12.29 -5.26
CA ILE A 347 -18.39 -12.73 -4.54
C ILE A 347 -19.02 -11.61 -3.68
N THR A 348 -18.21 -10.67 -3.19
CA THR A 348 -18.69 -9.45 -2.51
C THR A 348 -19.03 -8.31 -3.48
N GLY A 349 -19.18 -8.62 -4.77
CA GLY A 349 -19.66 -7.70 -5.80
C GLY A 349 -18.57 -7.22 -6.75
N SER A 350 -18.01 -8.12 -7.55
CA SER A 350 -17.43 -7.75 -8.85
C SER A 350 -17.58 -8.89 -9.84
N ARG A 351 -18.68 -8.87 -10.59
CA ARG A 351 -18.85 -9.69 -11.79
C ARG A 351 -17.80 -9.22 -12.79
N LEU A 352 -16.70 -9.96 -12.91
CA LEU A 352 -15.68 -9.70 -13.92
C LEU A 352 -16.33 -9.79 -15.32
N VAL A 353 -16.37 -8.65 -16.00
CA VAL A 353 -16.36 -8.61 -17.46
C VAL A 353 -15.09 -9.32 -17.91
N ARG A 354 -15.27 -10.47 -18.57
CA ARG A 354 -14.21 -11.15 -19.32
C ARG A 354 -13.61 -10.14 -20.31
N SER A 355 -12.28 -10.04 -20.35
CA SER A 355 -11.60 -9.37 -21.46
C SER A 355 -12.06 -9.98 -22.78
N ARG A 356 -12.46 -9.11 -23.72
CA ARG A 356 -12.75 -9.46 -25.11
C ARG A 356 -11.47 -9.86 -25.82
N SER A 357 -11.05 -11.12 -25.72
CA SER A 357 -10.13 -11.72 -26.69
C SER A 357 -10.24 -13.26 -26.68
N SER A 358 -11.38 -13.79 -27.14
CA SER A 358 -11.59 -15.13 -27.71
C SER A 358 -12.99 -15.64 -27.31
N ASP A 359 -13.98 -15.51 -28.18
CA ASP A 359 -15.19 -16.35 -28.17
C ASP A 359 -15.85 -16.24 -29.56
N ASN A 360 -15.26 -16.90 -30.55
CA ASN A 360 -16.03 -17.50 -31.65
C ASN A 360 -16.18 -18.97 -31.28
N LEU A 361 -17.31 -19.33 -30.66
CA LEU A 361 -18.02 -20.62 -30.79
C LEU A 361 -19.19 -20.64 -29.79
N PRO A 362 -20.40 -21.03 -30.20
CA PRO A 362 -21.53 -21.14 -29.30
C PRO A 362 -21.54 -22.52 -28.63
N THR A 363 -21.79 -22.55 -27.32
CA THR A 363 -22.36 -23.75 -26.70
C THR A 363 -23.61 -23.39 -25.91
N SER A 364 -24.71 -23.91 -26.42
CA SER A 364 -26.05 -23.97 -25.88
C SER A 364 -26.09 -24.63 -24.50
N GLN A 365 -26.41 -23.86 -23.47
CA GLN A 365 -27.23 -24.25 -22.31
C GLN A 365 -27.32 -23.07 -21.35
N SER A 366 -28.50 -22.44 -21.31
CA SER A 366 -29.04 -21.45 -20.34
C SER A 366 -29.68 -20.21 -21.00
N GLN A 367 -30.38 -20.40 -22.12
CA GLN A 367 -31.75 -19.87 -22.19
C GLN A 367 -32.61 -20.76 -21.31
N VAL A 368 -33.15 -20.21 -20.23
CA VAL A 368 -34.40 -20.56 -19.54
C VAL A 368 -34.36 -19.84 -18.19
N ASN A 369 -35.44 -19.12 -17.89
CA ASN A 369 -35.71 -18.26 -16.73
C ASN A 369 -35.42 -16.76 -16.90
N ILE A 370 -36.00 -16.18 -17.95
CA ILE A 370 -36.66 -14.88 -17.86
C ILE A 370 -38.17 -15.15 -17.86
N GLN A 371 -38.81 -15.00 -16.71
CA GLN A 371 -40.20 -14.55 -16.48
C GLN A 371 -40.65 -15.04 -15.11
N MET A 372 -40.96 -14.11 -14.20
CA MET A 372 -42.16 -14.13 -13.35
C MET A 372 -42.31 -12.78 -12.63
N MET A 373 -43.12 -11.93 -13.28
CA MET A 373 -44.20 -11.09 -12.75
C MET A 373 -43.90 -9.97 -11.73
N SER A 374 -44.00 -8.74 -12.26
CA SER A 374 -44.72 -7.60 -11.68
C SER A 374 -45.95 -8.02 -10.86
N HIS A 375 -46.08 -7.52 -9.63
CA HIS A 375 -47.33 -7.05 -8.99
C HIS A 375 -47.04 -6.65 -7.53
N THR A 376 -47.09 -5.34 -7.23
CA THR A 376 -47.63 -4.66 -6.02
C THR A 376 -46.94 -3.30 -5.88
N LEU A 377 -47.41 -2.32 -6.67
CA LEU A 377 -47.34 -0.90 -6.34
C LEU A 377 -48.70 -0.52 -5.76
N THR A 378 -48.76 -0.13 -4.49
CA THR A 378 -49.62 0.96 -3.94
C THR A 378 -49.52 1.01 -2.41
N ILE A 379 -49.62 2.23 -1.87
CA ILE A 379 -49.77 2.63 -0.45
C ILE A 379 -48.45 2.92 0.28
N ARG A 380 -47.96 4.17 0.15
CA ARG A 380 -47.78 5.12 1.26
C ARG A 380 -47.34 6.50 0.75
N GLU A 381 -48.29 7.23 0.19
CA GLU A 381 -48.34 8.68 0.33
C GLU A 381 -49.20 9.01 1.57
N ARG A 382 -48.91 10.14 2.21
CA ARG A 382 -49.44 10.65 3.50
C ARG A 382 -48.83 10.03 4.75
N MET A 383 -47.77 10.68 5.24
CA MET A 383 -47.62 11.13 6.63
C MET A 383 -46.33 11.96 6.72
N SER A 384 -46.42 13.18 6.20
CA SER A 384 -45.57 14.29 6.60
C SER A 384 -46.18 14.94 7.85
N GLU A 385 -45.30 15.34 8.75
CA GLU A 385 -45.52 16.24 9.89
C GLU A 385 -46.15 15.61 11.15
N GLU A 386 -45.54 15.92 12.30
CA GLU A 386 -45.93 15.54 13.68
C GLU A 386 -45.60 14.14 14.20
N THR A 387 -44.31 13.75 14.27
CA THR A 387 -43.83 12.96 15.44
C THR A 387 -42.33 13.13 15.68
N CYS A 388 -41.90 14.38 15.89
CA CYS A 388 -40.55 14.66 16.39
C CYS A 388 -40.65 15.10 17.86
N LYS A 389 -40.95 14.15 18.75
CA LYS A 389 -40.74 14.22 20.22
C LYS A 389 -41.17 12.88 20.82
N GLN A 390 -40.28 12.30 21.63
CA GLN A 390 -40.39 11.02 22.37
C GLN A 390 -40.10 9.74 21.59
N MET A 391 -38.84 9.30 21.62
CA MET A 391 -38.46 7.91 21.95
C MET A 391 -36.96 7.83 22.23
N SER A 392 -36.62 7.31 23.40
CA SER A 392 -35.26 6.98 23.84
C SER A 392 -34.87 5.56 23.38
N PRO A 393 -33.59 5.13 23.49
CA PRO A 393 -32.96 4.30 22.48
C PRO A 393 -33.01 2.81 22.82
N ARG A 394 -33.86 2.04 22.14
CA ARG A 394 -33.68 0.59 22.00
C ARG A 394 -34.20 0.08 20.65
N SER A 395 -33.35 0.18 19.62
CA SER A 395 -33.33 -0.80 18.54
C SER A 395 -32.06 -0.65 17.71
N SER A 396 -31.03 -1.43 18.06
CA SER A 396 -29.71 -1.46 17.42
C SER A 396 -29.63 -2.46 16.24
N HIS A 397 -30.74 -2.76 15.57
CA HIS A 397 -30.81 -3.86 14.60
C HIS A 397 -31.02 -3.45 13.13
N LEU A 398 -31.14 -2.16 12.81
CA LEU A 398 -31.23 -1.67 11.42
C LEU A 398 -29.91 -1.06 10.90
N ALA A 399 -28.84 -1.06 11.69
CA ALA A 399 -27.56 -0.40 11.37
C ALA A 399 -26.54 -1.27 10.62
N LEU A 400 -26.95 -2.42 10.06
CA LEU A 400 -26.03 -3.48 9.60
C LEU A 400 -25.83 -3.60 8.08
N TRP A 401 -26.35 -2.68 7.26
CA TRP A 401 -26.13 -2.77 5.81
C TRP A 401 -25.96 -1.39 5.16
N PHE A 402 -24.72 -0.89 5.18
CA PHE A 402 -24.31 0.26 4.35
C PHE A 402 -23.38 -0.24 3.24
N PRO A 403 -23.61 0.13 1.97
CA PRO A 403 -22.96 -0.53 0.84
C PRO A 403 -21.67 0.16 0.37
N PHE A 404 -21.22 1.25 1.03
CA PHE A 404 -19.87 1.78 0.84
C PHE A 404 -18.87 0.94 1.63
N PRO A 405 -17.88 0.29 0.97
CA PRO A 405 -16.70 -0.20 1.67
C PRO A 405 -16.01 0.99 2.35
N ASN A 406 -15.38 0.77 3.52
CA ASN A 406 -14.60 1.78 4.26
C ASN A 406 -13.56 2.50 3.39
N ALA A 407 -13.99 3.54 2.69
CA ALA A 407 -13.17 4.42 1.87
C ALA A 407 -13.58 5.88 2.19
N VAL A 408 -12.64 6.81 2.02
CA VAL A 408 -12.51 8.17 2.57
C VAL A 408 -11.89 8.36 3.97
N PHE A 409 -12.03 7.49 4.98
CA PHE A 409 -11.42 7.78 6.31
C PHE A 409 -10.86 6.57 7.05
N LYS A 410 -9.58 6.27 6.80
CA LYS A 410 -8.71 5.69 7.82
C LYS A 410 -8.02 6.82 8.58
N ASP A 411 -8.79 7.53 9.42
CA ASP A 411 -8.14 8.33 10.46
C ASP A 411 -8.06 7.48 11.74
N GLN A 412 -6.87 7.46 12.34
CA GLN A 412 -6.61 6.66 13.52
C GLN A 412 -7.44 7.17 14.70
N ARG A 413 -8.03 6.23 15.45
CA ARG A 413 -8.42 6.39 16.86
C ARG A 413 -9.29 7.63 17.17
N GLN A 414 -10.62 7.52 17.01
CA GLN A 414 -11.70 8.13 17.84
C GLN A 414 -12.95 8.66 17.11
N HIS A 415 -13.03 8.69 15.76
CA HIS A 415 -14.17 9.36 15.06
C HIS A 415 -15.05 8.44 14.18
N SER A 416 -15.31 7.19 14.59
CA SER A 416 -16.13 6.27 13.78
C SER A 416 -17.63 6.62 13.71
N SER A 417 -18.15 7.42 14.64
CA SER A 417 -19.57 7.84 14.67
C SER A 417 -19.85 9.02 13.75
N ASP A 418 -18.99 10.04 13.76
CA ASP A 418 -19.11 11.25 12.94
C ASP A 418 -19.03 10.93 11.43
N LEU A 419 -18.10 10.03 11.06
CA LEU A 419 -17.99 9.55 9.69
C LEU A 419 -19.27 8.85 9.19
N ARG A 420 -19.84 7.97 10.02
CA ARG A 420 -21.08 7.27 9.70
C ARG A 420 -22.25 8.24 9.53
N GLN A 421 -22.29 9.29 10.35
CA GLN A 421 -23.31 10.33 10.25
C GLN A 421 -23.14 11.18 8.97
N LYS A 422 -21.90 11.49 8.57
CA LYS A 422 -21.57 12.18 7.31
C LYS A 422 -22.00 11.38 6.08
N LEU A 423 -21.68 10.08 6.05
CA LEU A 423 -22.08 9.18 4.95
C LEU A 423 -23.60 8.95 4.90
N PHE A 424 -24.27 8.85 6.06
CA PHE A 424 -25.74 8.77 6.11
C PHE A 424 -26.40 10.04 5.55
N THR A 425 -25.85 11.20 5.88
CA THR A 425 -26.33 12.49 5.37
C THR A 425 -26.21 12.54 3.84
N LEU A 426 -25.05 12.16 3.29
CA LEU A 426 -24.83 12.14 1.85
C LEU A 426 -25.78 11.17 1.13
N TRP A 427 -26.02 9.99 1.70
CA TRP A 427 -26.95 9.00 1.14
C TRP A 427 -28.38 9.53 1.06
N SER A 428 -28.81 10.29 2.07
CA SER A 428 -30.14 10.93 2.07
C SER A 428 -30.30 12.02 1.00
N TRP A 429 -29.20 12.49 0.41
CA TRP A 429 -29.21 13.53 -0.62
C TRP A 429 -29.23 12.99 -2.05
N LEU A 430 -28.90 11.71 -2.25
CA LEU A 430 -28.94 11.06 -3.57
C LEU A 430 -30.39 10.90 -4.06
N PRO A 431 -30.62 10.91 -5.38
CA PRO A 431 -31.94 10.58 -5.91
C PRO A 431 -32.39 9.20 -5.42
N VAL A 432 -33.68 9.05 -5.05
CA VAL A 432 -34.20 7.84 -4.40
C VAL A 432 -33.87 6.57 -5.19
N ARG A 433 -34.01 6.61 -6.53
CA ARG A 433 -33.66 5.48 -7.41
C ARG A 433 -32.19 5.05 -7.27
N ILE A 434 -31.29 5.98 -7.01
CA ILE A 434 -29.85 5.72 -6.88
C ILE A 434 -29.53 5.02 -5.56
N THR A 435 -30.30 5.29 -4.51
CA THR A 435 -30.14 4.62 -3.21
C THR A 435 -30.44 3.12 -3.23
N MET A 436 -31.00 2.61 -4.33
CA MET A 436 -31.22 1.17 -4.53
C MET A 436 -30.01 0.44 -5.11
N TYR A 437 -29.01 1.17 -5.62
CA TYR A 437 -27.82 0.60 -6.24
C TYR A 437 -26.62 0.61 -5.28
N GLN A 438 -25.75 -0.38 -5.43
CA GLN A 438 -24.52 -0.45 -4.64
C GLN A 438 -23.46 0.48 -5.24
N PRO A 439 -22.88 1.41 -4.45
CA PRO A 439 -21.76 2.23 -4.88
C PRO A 439 -20.51 1.37 -5.03
N VAL A 440 -19.79 1.58 -6.12
CA VAL A 440 -18.54 0.91 -6.47
C VAL A 440 -17.48 1.98 -6.64
N LEU A 441 -16.34 1.81 -5.96
CA LEU A 441 -15.20 2.71 -6.14
C LEU A 441 -14.62 2.51 -7.53
N LEU A 442 -14.81 3.49 -8.41
CA LEU A 442 -14.30 3.47 -9.78
C LEU A 442 -12.88 3.99 -9.83
N TYR A 443 -12.64 5.12 -9.14
CA TYR A 443 -11.36 5.81 -9.17
C TYR A 443 -11.06 6.40 -7.79
N THR A 444 -9.82 6.23 -7.30
CA THR A 444 -9.26 7.00 -6.20
C THR A 444 -7.83 7.42 -6.54
N THR A 445 -7.42 8.63 -6.16
CA THR A 445 -6.02 9.06 -6.30
C THR A 445 -5.06 8.24 -5.45
N GLU A 446 -5.53 7.60 -4.38
CA GLU A 446 -4.71 6.72 -3.54
C GLU A 446 -4.31 5.40 -4.24
N GLU A 447 -5.15 4.87 -5.13
CA GLU A 447 -4.91 3.59 -5.82
C GLU A 447 -4.54 3.75 -7.30
N HIS A 448 -4.98 4.82 -7.96
CA HIS A 448 -4.80 5.00 -9.42
C HIS A 448 -3.91 6.19 -9.81
N GLY A 449 -3.34 6.91 -8.84
CA GLY A 449 -2.51 8.10 -9.08
C GLY A 449 -3.32 9.31 -9.55
N CYS A 450 -2.65 10.44 -9.79
CA CYS A 450 -3.29 11.73 -10.04
C CYS A 450 -3.15 12.13 -11.52
N SER A 451 -3.93 11.48 -12.39
CA SER A 451 -3.93 11.75 -13.84
C SER A 451 -5.36 11.72 -14.39
N LEU A 452 -5.76 12.78 -15.10
CA LEU A 452 -7.05 12.82 -15.80
C LEU A 452 -7.21 11.70 -16.84
N THR A 453 -6.12 11.26 -17.47
CA THR A 453 -6.15 10.14 -18.42
C THR A 453 -6.63 8.86 -17.71
N THR A 454 -6.03 8.55 -16.56
CA THR A 454 -6.42 7.39 -15.75
C THR A 454 -7.84 7.53 -15.19
N PHE A 455 -8.24 8.76 -14.81
CA PHE A 455 -9.61 9.06 -14.41
C PHE A 455 -10.60 8.68 -15.52
N TYR A 456 -10.41 9.18 -16.75
CA TYR A 456 -11.36 8.92 -17.84
C TYR A 456 -11.45 7.45 -18.22
N VAL A 457 -10.31 6.75 -18.34
CA VAL A 457 -10.28 5.31 -18.67
C VAL A 457 -11.16 4.48 -17.72
N ARG A 458 -11.31 4.91 -16.46
CA ARG A 458 -12.06 4.19 -15.44
C ARG A 458 -13.48 4.69 -15.27
N VAL A 459 -13.71 5.99 -15.42
CA VAL A 459 -14.97 6.64 -15.03
C VAL A 459 -15.87 6.93 -16.23
N GLU A 460 -15.34 7.05 -17.46
CA GLU A 460 -16.08 7.68 -18.56
C GLU A 460 -17.36 6.97 -19.03
N HIS A 461 -17.48 5.67 -18.79
CA HIS A 461 -18.66 4.88 -19.14
C HIS A 461 -19.67 4.68 -17.99
N HIS A 462 -19.44 5.32 -16.84
CA HIS A 462 -20.31 5.19 -15.66
C HIS A 462 -21.24 6.39 -15.51
N GLU A 463 -22.49 6.12 -15.16
CA GLU A 463 -23.54 7.11 -14.92
C GLU A 463 -24.56 6.53 -13.94
N PRO A 464 -24.98 7.30 -12.91
CA PRO A 464 -24.37 8.55 -12.46
C PRO A 464 -23.04 8.27 -11.71
N THR A 465 -22.30 9.33 -11.39
CA THR A 465 -21.07 9.23 -10.57
C THR A 465 -21.12 10.16 -9.37
N LEU A 466 -20.58 9.72 -8.25
CA LEU A 466 -20.43 10.51 -7.02
C LEU A 466 -18.95 10.81 -6.82
N LEU A 467 -18.59 12.08 -6.95
CA LEU A 467 -17.24 12.60 -6.84
C LEU A 467 -17.04 13.20 -5.44
N MET A 468 -16.02 12.74 -4.72
CA MET A 468 -15.70 13.15 -3.35
C MET A 468 -14.25 13.60 -3.24
N ILE A 469 -14.05 14.82 -2.77
CA ILE A 469 -12.74 15.44 -2.57
C ILE A 469 -12.48 15.57 -1.07
N LYS A 470 -11.31 15.12 -0.64
CA LYS A 470 -10.71 15.46 0.65
C LYS A 470 -9.47 16.31 0.39
N THR A 471 -9.43 17.51 0.94
CA THR A 471 -8.31 18.42 0.78
C THR A 471 -7.19 18.13 1.79
N CYS A 472 -6.00 18.71 1.56
CA CYS A 472 -4.90 18.70 2.53
C CYS A 472 -5.25 19.41 3.86
N ASN A 473 -6.18 20.37 3.83
CA ASN A 473 -6.69 21.07 5.02
C ASN A 473 -7.88 20.35 5.68
N ASN A 474 -8.15 19.10 5.29
CA ASN A 474 -9.22 18.24 5.80
C ASN A 474 -10.67 18.69 5.49
N GLU A 475 -10.87 19.66 4.59
CA GLU A 475 -12.21 19.91 4.05
C GLU A 475 -12.69 18.72 3.21
N VAL A 476 -14.00 18.48 3.23
CA VAL A 476 -14.61 17.37 2.50
C VAL A 476 -15.86 17.86 1.80
N PHE A 477 -15.82 17.86 0.48
CA PHE A 477 -16.90 18.31 -0.39
C PHE A 477 -16.84 17.54 -1.71
N GLY A 478 -17.82 17.74 -2.58
CA GLY A 478 -17.88 17.03 -3.84
C GLY A 478 -19.15 17.28 -4.62
N ALA A 479 -19.41 16.42 -5.58
CA ALA A 479 -20.55 16.52 -6.47
C ALA A 479 -21.14 15.16 -6.80
N TYR A 480 -22.46 15.12 -6.91
CA TYR A 480 -23.14 14.07 -7.65
C TYR A 480 -23.28 14.52 -9.10
N CYS A 481 -22.72 13.76 -10.01
CA CYS A 481 -22.65 14.02 -11.45
C CYS A 481 -23.65 13.13 -12.17
N SER A 482 -24.64 13.74 -12.82
CA SER A 482 -25.80 13.00 -13.34
C SER A 482 -25.56 12.26 -14.65
N THR A 483 -24.51 12.60 -15.41
CA THR A 483 -24.23 12.03 -16.75
C THR A 483 -22.83 11.42 -16.86
N ARG A 484 -22.61 10.62 -17.91
CA ARG A 484 -21.31 10.00 -18.24
C ARG A 484 -20.25 11.05 -18.55
N TRP A 485 -18.99 10.77 -18.17
CA TRP A 485 -17.86 11.64 -18.55
C TRP A 485 -17.42 11.47 -20.00
N PHE A 486 -17.91 10.44 -20.70
CA PHE A 486 -17.71 10.30 -22.15
C PHE A 486 -18.35 11.44 -22.95
N GLU A 487 -19.40 12.08 -22.41
CA GLU A 487 -20.13 13.20 -23.01
C GLU A 487 -19.23 14.40 -23.34
N ARG A 488 -18.10 14.56 -22.64
CA ARG A 488 -17.07 15.57 -22.93
C ARG A 488 -16.55 15.53 -24.38
N ASN A 489 -16.67 14.38 -25.04
CA ASN A 489 -16.21 14.17 -26.41
C ASN A 489 -17.32 14.40 -27.45
N GLN A 490 -18.56 14.67 -27.04
CA GLN A 490 -19.63 14.96 -27.98
C GLN A 490 -19.39 16.26 -28.73
N LYS A 491 -19.67 16.22 -30.03
CA LYS A 491 -19.57 17.36 -30.93
C LYS A 491 -20.98 17.78 -31.34
N ASP A 492 -21.21 19.08 -31.39
CA ASP A 492 -22.44 19.65 -31.95
C ASP A 492 -22.54 19.38 -33.46
N GLU A 493 -23.68 19.72 -34.06
CA GLU A 493 -23.93 19.58 -35.50
C GLU A 493 -22.94 20.38 -36.37
N ARG A 494 -22.18 21.30 -35.76
CA ARG A 494 -21.16 22.14 -36.40
C ARG A 494 -19.75 21.60 -36.19
N GLY A 495 -19.59 20.45 -35.53
CA GLY A 495 -18.32 19.78 -35.27
C GLY A 495 -17.52 20.34 -34.09
N ASN A 496 -18.06 21.30 -33.34
CA ASN A 496 -17.43 21.87 -32.14
C ASN A 496 -17.75 21.02 -30.93
N ARG A 497 -16.80 20.91 -29.99
CA ARG A 497 -17.06 20.19 -28.73
C ARG A 497 -18.09 20.95 -27.91
N GLN A 498 -19.06 20.23 -27.34
CA GLN A 498 -20.00 20.79 -26.40
C GLN A 498 -19.25 21.23 -25.13
N ALA A 499 -19.35 22.53 -24.79
CA ALA A 499 -18.58 23.10 -23.68
C ALA A 499 -19.03 22.59 -22.30
N TYR A 500 -20.33 22.36 -22.12
CA TYR A 500 -20.93 21.86 -20.87
C TYR A 500 -21.96 20.77 -21.14
N PHE A 501 -21.96 19.74 -20.31
CA PHE A 501 -22.87 18.60 -20.32
C PHE A 501 -23.42 18.35 -18.90
N GLY A 502 -24.36 17.41 -18.76
CA GLY A 502 -25.04 17.13 -17.50
C GLY A 502 -26.51 17.55 -17.48
N THR A 503 -27.20 17.16 -16.42
CA THR A 503 -28.63 17.47 -16.19
C THR A 503 -28.84 18.17 -14.85
N GLY A 504 -30.03 18.72 -14.65
CA GLY A 504 -30.46 19.36 -13.40
C GLY A 504 -30.46 18.46 -12.16
N GLU A 505 -30.19 17.16 -12.30
CA GLU A 505 -29.99 16.25 -11.17
C GLU A 505 -28.59 16.31 -10.57
N THR A 506 -27.64 16.94 -11.27
CA THR A 506 -26.31 17.22 -10.71
C THR A 506 -26.47 18.15 -9.49
N PHE A 507 -25.74 17.87 -8.41
CA PHE A 507 -25.72 18.75 -7.24
C PHE A 507 -24.37 18.71 -6.54
N LEU A 508 -24.04 19.78 -5.84
CA LEU A 508 -22.83 19.85 -5.01
C LEU A 508 -23.18 19.57 -3.55
N PHE A 509 -22.18 19.16 -2.79
CA PHE A 509 -22.32 19.02 -1.36
C PHE A 509 -21.02 19.35 -0.62
N SER A 510 -21.18 19.75 0.64
CA SER A 510 -20.09 19.87 1.61
C SER A 510 -20.44 19.01 2.82
N LEU A 511 -19.44 18.30 3.35
CA LEU A 511 -19.53 17.45 4.54
C LEU A 511 -18.70 18.01 5.72
N HIS A 512 -17.63 18.75 5.43
CA HIS A 512 -16.78 19.41 6.41
C HIS A 512 -16.11 20.65 5.77
N PRO A 513 -16.07 21.82 6.46
CA PRO A 513 -16.43 22.05 7.87
C PRO A 513 -17.95 22.12 8.14
N VAL A 514 -18.75 22.62 7.19
CA VAL A 514 -20.20 22.75 7.32
C VAL A 514 -20.90 21.79 6.36
N ARG A 515 -21.93 21.08 6.85
CA ARG A 515 -22.75 20.19 6.02
C ARG A 515 -23.78 20.97 5.22
N ALA A 516 -23.75 20.86 3.90
CA ALA A 516 -24.69 21.53 3.01
C ALA A 516 -24.89 20.75 1.70
N LYS A 517 -26.10 20.81 1.14
CA LYS A 517 -26.43 20.35 -0.22
C LYS A 517 -26.77 21.58 -1.06
N TYR A 518 -26.21 21.68 -2.24
CA TYR A 518 -26.48 22.75 -3.20
C TYR A 518 -27.08 22.14 -4.47
N PRO A 519 -28.42 22.02 -4.55
CA PRO A 519 -29.11 21.54 -5.74
C PRO A 519 -29.06 22.58 -6.86
N TRP A 520 -29.39 22.15 -8.08
CA TRP A 520 -29.52 23.07 -9.21
C TRP A 520 -30.59 24.14 -8.94
N VAL A 521 -30.28 25.40 -9.21
CA VAL A 521 -31.22 26.52 -8.96
C VAL A 521 -32.55 26.38 -9.72
N GLY A 522 -32.55 25.72 -10.88
CA GLY A 522 -33.77 25.51 -11.66
C GLY A 522 -34.78 24.54 -11.05
N CYS A 523 -34.39 23.70 -10.07
CA CYS A 523 -35.34 22.85 -9.34
C CYS A 523 -35.97 23.55 -8.13
N LEU A 524 -35.56 24.79 -7.82
CA LEU A 524 -36.07 25.58 -6.69
C LEU A 524 -37.13 26.62 -7.13
N GLN A 525 -37.33 26.80 -8.44
CA GLN A 525 -38.24 27.79 -9.04
C GLN A 525 -39.63 27.23 -9.38
N GLU A 526 -40.22 26.40 -8.51
CA GLU A 526 -41.61 25.94 -8.69
C GLU A 526 -42.66 26.82 -7.98
N THR A 527 -42.27 27.93 -7.35
CA THR A 527 -43.23 28.84 -6.73
C THR A 527 -42.95 30.29 -7.08
N GLU A 528 -43.96 30.91 -7.68
CA GLU A 528 -44.14 32.34 -7.94
C GLU A 528 -43.65 32.88 -9.30
N GLY A 529 -44.61 32.94 -10.25
CA GLY A 529 -44.79 34.08 -11.15
C GLY A 529 -43.93 34.15 -12.40
N ASP A 530 -44.58 34.02 -13.56
CA ASP A 530 -44.10 34.38 -14.91
C ASP A 530 -42.71 33.89 -15.33
N GLY A 531 -42.68 32.68 -15.91
CA GLY A 531 -42.12 32.43 -17.25
C GLY A 531 -40.67 32.84 -17.56
N GLU A 532 -39.86 33.21 -16.58
CA GLU A 532 -38.47 33.59 -16.81
C GLU A 532 -37.68 32.30 -17.05
N LYS A 533 -37.50 31.95 -18.34
CA LYS A 533 -36.61 30.88 -18.79
C LYS A 533 -35.33 30.99 -17.97
N THR A 534 -35.00 29.95 -17.21
CA THR A 534 -33.73 29.84 -16.50
C THR A 534 -32.62 30.28 -17.44
N SER A 535 -31.88 31.33 -17.05
CA SER A 535 -30.77 31.86 -17.84
C SER A 535 -29.86 30.72 -18.27
N HIS A 536 -29.36 30.72 -19.51
CA HIS A 536 -28.46 29.66 -19.98
C HIS A 536 -27.21 29.53 -19.09
N ALA A 537 -26.85 30.60 -18.36
CA ALA A 537 -25.77 30.60 -17.36
C ALA A 537 -26.06 29.70 -16.14
N ASN A 538 -27.31 29.29 -15.92
CA ASN A 538 -27.73 28.45 -14.79
C ASN A 538 -27.79 26.96 -15.16
N SER A 539 -27.48 26.56 -16.40
CA SER A 539 -27.50 25.17 -16.87
C SER A 539 -26.10 24.65 -17.25
N LEU A 540 -25.07 25.21 -16.62
CA LEU A 540 -23.66 24.85 -16.82
C LEU A 540 -23.25 23.85 -15.73
N PHE A 541 -23.58 22.57 -15.92
CA PHE A 541 -23.43 21.53 -14.89
C PHE A 541 -22.03 20.93 -14.80
N MET A 542 -21.52 20.39 -15.90
CA MET A 542 -20.22 19.72 -15.96
C MET A 542 -19.49 20.13 -17.23
N ALA A 543 -18.18 20.35 -17.15
CA ALA A 543 -17.29 20.54 -18.29
C ALA A 543 -15.98 19.83 -18.04
N ALA A 544 -15.38 19.25 -19.07
CA ALA A 544 -14.17 18.46 -18.91
C ALA A 544 -13.41 18.37 -20.24
N ASP A 545 -12.08 18.32 -20.17
CA ASP A 545 -11.22 17.98 -21.30
C ASP A 545 -9.97 17.23 -20.80
N ASN A 546 -8.93 17.12 -21.62
CA ASN A 546 -7.72 16.40 -21.22
C ASN A 546 -6.86 17.15 -20.19
N THR A 547 -7.19 18.42 -19.91
CA THR A 547 -6.41 19.35 -19.08
C THR A 547 -7.16 19.84 -17.84
N MET A 548 -8.49 19.71 -17.80
CA MET A 548 -9.29 20.14 -16.65
C MET A 548 -10.60 19.37 -16.47
N ILE A 549 -11.10 19.40 -15.23
CA ILE A 549 -12.48 19.05 -14.87
C ILE A 549 -13.12 20.25 -14.17
N THR A 550 -14.35 20.58 -14.56
CA THR A 550 -15.20 21.60 -13.93
C THR A 550 -16.58 21.06 -13.62
N ILE A 551 -17.10 21.34 -12.43
CA ILE A 551 -18.48 21.04 -12.03
C ILE A 551 -19.10 22.33 -11.46
N GLY A 552 -20.18 22.80 -12.09
CA GLY A 552 -20.86 24.06 -11.79
C GLY A 552 -20.17 25.27 -12.39
N GLY A 553 -20.82 25.91 -13.38
CA GLY A 553 -20.36 27.11 -14.07
C GLY A 553 -21.30 28.32 -13.92
N GLY A 554 -21.08 29.32 -14.78
CA GLY A 554 -21.81 30.60 -14.79
C GLY A 554 -20.87 31.73 -14.40
N ASP A 555 -21.08 32.31 -13.22
CA ASP A 555 -20.27 33.39 -12.64
C ASP A 555 -19.15 32.83 -11.72
N GLY A 556 -18.32 31.94 -12.27
CA GLY A 556 -17.29 31.19 -11.54
C GLY A 556 -17.42 29.68 -11.70
N GLN A 557 -16.50 28.94 -11.10
CA GLN A 557 -16.42 27.48 -11.16
C GLN A 557 -16.54 26.90 -9.76
N ALA A 558 -17.59 26.13 -9.50
CA ALA A 558 -17.83 25.64 -8.14
C ALA A 558 -16.82 24.58 -7.71
N ILE A 559 -16.44 23.69 -8.62
CA ILE A 559 -15.27 22.81 -8.46
C ILE A 559 -14.53 22.84 -9.78
N TRP A 560 -13.28 23.29 -9.76
CA TRP A 560 -12.33 23.17 -10.85
C TRP A 560 -11.13 22.35 -10.38
N MET A 561 -10.60 21.47 -11.24
CA MET A 561 -9.40 20.67 -10.96
C MET A 561 -8.50 20.64 -12.19
N ASP A 562 -7.20 20.65 -11.94
CA ASP A 562 -6.15 20.61 -12.96
C ASP A 562 -5.93 19.20 -13.58
N GLU A 563 -5.10 19.14 -14.62
CA GLU A 563 -4.78 17.91 -15.36
C GLU A 563 -4.16 16.80 -14.50
N ASN A 564 -3.51 17.23 -13.41
CA ASN A 564 -2.80 16.38 -12.48
C ASN A 564 -3.65 16.01 -11.26
N ILE A 565 -4.93 16.41 -11.20
CA ILE A 565 -5.85 16.11 -10.07
C ILE A 565 -5.16 16.39 -8.72
N ARG A 566 -4.43 17.51 -8.66
CA ARG A 566 -3.62 17.90 -7.50
C ARG A 566 -4.09 19.23 -6.95
N PHE A 567 -4.33 20.19 -7.83
CA PHE A 567 -4.79 21.51 -7.44
C PHE A 567 -6.20 21.73 -7.95
N GLY A 568 -7.01 22.35 -7.11
CA GLY A 568 -8.35 22.75 -7.47
C GLY A 568 -8.72 24.11 -6.93
N LYS A 569 -9.79 24.64 -7.49
CA LYS A 569 -10.38 25.92 -7.12
C LYS A 569 -11.88 25.78 -6.94
N THR A 570 -12.44 26.54 -6.01
CA THR A 570 -13.87 26.61 -5.74
C THR A 570 -14.30 28.06 -5.58
N ASP A 571 -15.23 28.46 -6.44
CA ASP A 571 -15.87 29.77 -6.43
C ASP A 571 -17.38 29.63 -6.23
N ARG A 572 -18.07 30.75 -6.07
CA ARG A 572 -19.52 30.81 -6.27
C ARG A 572 -19.83 30.50 -7.73
N CYS A 573 -20.91 29.77 -8.01
CA CYS A 573 -21.39 29.57 -9.38
C CYS A 573 -22.90 29.83 -9.49
N SER A 574 -23.37 30.19 -10.69
CA SER A 574 -24.79 30.50 -10.94
C SER A 574 -25.66 29.24 -11.01
N THR A 575 -25.09 28.12 -11.50
CA THR A 575 -25.81 26.84 -11.63
C THR A 575 -26.33 26.31 -10.28
N PHE A 576 -25.56 26.43 -9.21
CA PHE A 576 -25.91 25.87 -7.89
C PHE A 576 -26.09 26.92 -6.79
N ASN A 577 -25.77 28.19 -7.07
CA ASN A 577 -25.74 29.29 -6.10
C ASN A 577 -25.00 28.91 -4.79
N ASN A 578 -23.95 28.10 -4.91
CA ASN A 578 -23.10 27.70 -3.80
C ASN A 578 -22.15 28.85 -3.41
N PRO A 579 -21.77 29.00 -2.14
CA PRO A 579 -20.54 29.71 -1.78
C PRO A 579 -19.30 28.87 -2.16
N PRO A 580 -18.08 29.44 -2.15
CA PRO A 580 -16.85 28.66 -2.18
C PRO A 580 -16.88 27.52 -1.16
N LEU A 581 -16.54 26.30 -1.60
CA LEU A 581 -16.65 25.08 -0.79
C LEU A 581 -15.55 24.94 0.26
N CYS A 582 -14.47 25.73 0.14
CA CYS A 582 -13.45 25.91 1.16
C CYS A 582 -13.16 27.40 1.39
N PRO A 583 -12.69 27.80 2.60
CA PRO A 583 -12.45 29.21 2.93
C PRO A 583 -11.38 29.89 2.08
N SER A 584 -10.39 29.14 1.59
CA SER A 584 -9.27 29.67 0.79
C SER A 584 -9.61 29.91 -0.67
N GLY A 585 -10.70 29.33 -1.19
CA GLY A 585 -11.03 29.32 -2.62
C GLY A 585 -10.13 28.37 -3.44
N ASP A 586 -8.82 28.34 -3.18
CA ASP A 586 -7.89 27.37 -3.75
C ASP A 586 -7.64 26.21 -2.78
N PHE A 587 -7.50 24.98 -3.29
CA PHE A 587 -7.27 23.79 -2.47
C PHE A 587 -6.30 22.79 -3.13
N GLU A 588 -5.53 22.09 -2.31
CA GLU A 588 -4.76 20.92 -2.73
C GLU A 588 -5.53 19.65 -2.38
N ILE A 589 -5.66 18.76 -3.37
CA ILE A 589 -6.37 17.49 -3.24
C ILE A 589 -5.46 16.50 -2.53
N ARG A 590 -5.88 16.05 -1.35
CA ARG A 590 -5.24 14.94 -0.65
C ARG A 590 -5.71 13.60 -1.20
N VAL A 591 -7.03 13.46 -1.35
CA VAL A 591 -7.67 12.28 -1.92
C VAL A 591 -8.87 12.71 -2.75
N LEU A 592 -8.96 12.23 -4.00
CA LEU A 592 -10.17 12.24 -4.80
C LEU A 592 -10.68 10.82 -4.90
N GLU A 593 -11.95 10.57 -4.56
CA GLU A 593 -12.63 9.30 -4.78
C GLU A 593 -13.87 9.50 -5.66
N VAL A 594 -14.10 8.56 -6.56
CA VAL A 594 -15.23 8.57 -7.50
C VAL A 594 -15.93 7.23 -7.43
N TYR A 595 -17.20 7.29 -7.08
CA TYR A 595 -18.07 6.14 -6.97
C TYR A 595 -19.06 6.10 -8.14
N GLY A 596 -19.21 4.94 -8.75
CA GLY A 596 -20.31 4.65 -9.68
C GLY A 596 -21.37 3.80 -8.97
N PHE A 597 -22.54 3.69 -9.58
CA PHE A 597 -23.63 2.90 -9.02
C PHE A 597 -23.88 1.70 -9.93
N SER A 598 -23.53 0.49 -9.46
CA SER A 598 -23.57 -0.72 -10.29
C SER A 598 -25.01 -1.11 -10.61
N GLY A 599 -25.36 -1.12 -11.89
CA GLY A 599 -26.69 -1.48 -12.40
C GLY A 599 -27.65 -0.31 -12.61
N ALA A 600 -27.18 0.92 -12.37
CA ALA A 600 -27.90 2.17 -12.61
C ALA A 600 -28.06 2.49 -14.11
#